data_AF-A0AAE1DQG3-F1
#
_entry.id   AF-A0AAE1DQG3-F1
#
_cell.length_a   1.000
_cell.length_b   1.000
_cell.length_c   1.000
_cell.angle_alpha   90.00
_cell.angle_beta   90.00
_cell.angle_gamma   90.00
#
_symmetry.space_group_name_H-M   'P 1'
#
loop_
_entity.id
_entity.type
_entity.pdbx_description
1 polymer ?
#
loop_
_entity_poly.entity_id
_entity_poly.type
_entity_poly.pdbx_seq_one_letter_code
_entity_poly.pdbx_strand_id
1 'polypeptide(L)'
;MGTEYLECGKCHRKVPAWSQEILDQLDICNRLRLPAVLSYHLALDRRVVAELRDRSLGNSSTRLYRKLSELHYHEYMERVLKWVQVELKNMNIEL
;
A
#
# COMPACT_ATOMS: atom_id res chain seq x y z
N MET A 1 -4.80 16.12 -5.53
CA MET A 1 -4.56 14.92 -4.68
C MET A 1 -5.91 14.23 -4.55
N GLY A 2 -6.08 13.08 -5.20
CA GLY A 2 -7.38 12.41 -5.30
C GLY A 2 -7.35 11.07 -4.59
N THR A 3 -8.33 10.80 -3.73
CA THR A 3 -8.58 9.43 -3.30
C THR A 3 -8.91 8.60 -4.54
N GLU A 4 -8.32 7.42 -4.66
CA GLU A 4 -8.76 6.45 -5.67
C GLU A 4 -10.22 6.10 -5.40
N TYR A 5 -11.01 5.96 -6.47
CA TYR A 5 -12.41 5.55 -6.39
C TYR A 5 -12.52 4.14 -6.94
N LEU A 6 -13.09 3.24 -6.15
CA LEU A 6 -13.45 1.91 -6.59
C LEU A 6 -14.85 1.95 -7.19
N GLU A 7 -15.07 1.17 -8.23
CA GLU A 7 -16.38 1.01 -8.86
C GLU A 7 -16.96 -0.35 -8.53
N CYS A 8 -18.19 -0.37 -8.04
CA CYS A 8 -18.89 -1.63 -7.81
C CYS A 8 -19.27 -2.29 -9.14
N GLY A 9 -18.81 -3.52 -9.39
CA GLY A 9 -19.16 -4.25 -10.62
C GLY A 9 -20.63 -4.66 -10.79
N LYS A 10 -21.48 -4.47 -9.76
CA LYS A 10 -22.93 -4.77 -9.83
C LYS A 10 -23.79 -3.53 -10.06
N CYS A 11 -23.49 -2.43 -9.36
CA CYS A 11 -24.33 -1.22 -9.37
C CYS A 11 -23.62 0.02 -9.91
N HIS A 12 -22.36 -0.11 -10.35
CA HIS A 12 -21.52 0.96 -10.89
C HIS A 12 -21.33 2.17 -9.98
N ARG A 13 -21.68 2.04 -8.69
CA ARG A 13 -21.45 3.10 -7.71
C ARG A 13 -19.95 3.27 -7.50
N LYS A 14 -19.51 4.53 -7.58
CA LYS A 14 -18.16 4.94 -7.19
C LYS A 14 -18.11 5.16 -5.69
N VAL A 15 -17.18 4.48 -5.03
CA VAL A 15 -16.92 4.62 -3.60
C VAL A 15 -15.45 4.94 -3.41
N PRO A 16 -15.08 5.83 -2.47
CA PRO A 16 -13.68 6.05 -2.13
C PRO A 16 -13.04 4.71 -1.73
N ALA A 17 -11.89 4.37 -2.31
CA ALA A 17 -11.18 3.12 -2.02
C ALA A 17 -10.86 2.92 -0.54
N TRP A 18 -10.79 4.04 0.18
CA TRP A 18 -10.46 4.14 1.59
C TRP A 18 -11.65 4.48 2.48
N SER A 19 -12.90 4.34 2.00
CA SER A 19 -14.07 4.54 2.86
C SER A 19 -14.13 3.46 3.94
N GLN A 20 -14.69 3.81 5.10
CA GLN A 20 -14.86 2.87 6.21
C GLN A 20 -15.66 1.64 5.77
N GLU A 21 -16.63 1.81 4.86
CA GLU A 21 -17.45 0.74 4.30
C GLU A 21 -16.64 -0.29 3.50
N ILE A 22 -15.54 0.14 2.85
CA ILE A 22 -14.62 -0.76 2.13
C ILE A 22 -13.69 -1.44 3.12
N LEU A 23 -13.15 -0.71 4.09
CA LEU A 23 -12.29 -1.29 5.12
C LEU A 23 -13.02 -2.27 6.01
N ASP A 24 -14.32 -2.05 6.25
CA ASP A 24 -15.13 -2.94 7.09
C ASP A 24 -15.37 -4.31 6.45
N GLN A 25 -15.20 -4.43 5.14
CA GLN A 25 -15.24 -5.72 4.43
C GLN A 25 -13.96 -6.56 4.65
N LEU A 26 -12.87 -5.94 5.12
CA LEU A 26 -11.61 -6.62 5.39
C LEU A 26 -11.58 -7.10 6.83
N ASP A 27 -11.05 -8.31 7.04
CA ASP A 27 -10.69 -8.79 8.37
C ASP A 27 -9.51 -7.99 8.96
N ILE A 28 -9.34 -8.07 10.27
CA ILE A 28 -8.34 -7.32 11.02
C ILE A 28 -6.92 -7.57 10.49
N CYS A 29 -6.59 -8.82 10.13
CA CYS A 29 -5.26 -9.15 9.63
C CYS A 29 -4.99 -8.47 8.28
N ASN A 30 -5.98 -8.41 7.40
CA ASN A 30 -5.82 -7.70 6.12
C ASN A 30 -5.81 -6.17 6.28
N ARG A 31 -6.58 -5.61 7.23
CA ARG A 31 -6.49 -4.16 7.54
C ARG A 31 -5.11 -3.75 8.02
N LEU A 32 -4.46 -4.58 8.84
CA LEU A 32 -3.10 -4.32 9.35
C LEU A 32 -2.03 -4.33 8.24
N ARG A 33 -2.31 -4.97 7.10
CA ARG A 33 -1.42 -5.01 5.94
C ARG A 33 -1.58 -3.80 5.04
N LEU A 34 -2.68 -3.05 5.17
CA LEU A 34 -2.86 -1.80 4.45
C LEU A 34 -2.05 -0.70 5.14
N PRO A 35 -1.08 -0.08 4.45
CA PRO A 35 -0.25 0.93 5.07
C PRO A 35 -0.99 2.26 5.26
N ALA A 36 -2.31 2.39 5.06
CA ALA A 36 -2.96 3.69 5.12
C ALA A 36 -3.45 4.09 6.52
N VAL A 37 -3.17 5.34 6.88
CA VAL A 37 -3.82 6.10 7.94
C VAL A 37 -4.95 6.89 7.31
N LEU A 38 -6.18 6.61 7.73
CA LEU A 38 -7.32 7.43 7.38
C LEU A 38 -7.32 8.72 8.21
N SER A 39 -7.31 9.85 7.53
CA SER A 39 -7.65 11.16 8.09
C SER A 39 -9.02 11.60 7.57
N TYR A 40 -9.60 12.64 8.18
CA TYR A 40 -10.93 13.14 7.85
C TYR A 40 -11.14 13.46 6.35
N HIS A 41 -10.08 13.82 5.63
CA HIS A 41 -10.15 14.16 4.21
C HIS A 41 -9.30 13.28 3.29
N LEU A 42 -8.39 12.47 3.82
CA LEU A 42 -7.34 11.82 3.04
C LEU A 42 -6.95 10.47 3.63
N ALA A 43 -6.74 9.48 2.77
CA ALA A 43 -5.94 8.32 3.10
C ALA A 43 -4.47 8.63 2.84
N LEU A 44 -3.63 8.49 3.86
CA LEU A 44 -2.20 8.75 3.79
C LEU A 44 -1.44 7.47 4.11
N ASP A 45 -0.42 7.15 3.32
CA ASP A 45 0.45 6.03 3.67
C ASP A 45 1.20 6.33 4.99
N ARG A 46 1.14 5.40 5.94
CA ARG A 46 1.72 5.45 7.28
C ARG A 46 3.23 5.64 7.20
N ARG A 47 3.90 5.11 6.17
CA ARG A 47 5.32 5.32 5.92
C ARG A 47 5.59 6.78 5.57
N VAL A 48 4.76 7.37 4.71
CA VAL A 48 4.83 8.80 4.38
C VAL A 48 4.63 9.65 5.63
N VAL A 49 3.62 9.32 6.45
CA VAL A 49 3.38 10.02 7.72
C VAL A 49 4.57 9.88 8.68
N ALA A 50 5.17 8.70 8.78
CA ALA A 50 6.34 8.46 9.63
C ALA A 50 7.55 9.29 9.19
N GLU A 51 7.85 9.30 7.88
CA GLU A 51 8.95 10.08 7.31
C GLU A 51 8.72 11.60 7.44
N LEU A 52 7.48 12.07 7.31
CA LEU A 52 7.11 13.48 7.47
C LEU A 52 7.09 13.97 8.93
N ARG A 53 7.08 13.07 9.92
CA ARG A 53 7.16 13.44 11.34
C ARG A 53 8.54 13.95 11.73
N ASP A 54 9.59 13.55 11.00
CA ASP A 54 10.95 14.01 11.23
C ASP A 54 11.07 15.50 10.89
N ARG A 55 11.53 16.32 11.86
CA ARG A 55 11.70 17.77 11.71
C ARG A 55 13.16 18.17 11.49
N SER A 56 14.04 17.21 11.16
CA SER A 56 15.47 17.46 10.97
C SER A 56 15.79 18.31 9.72
N LEU A 57 16.90 19.04 9.80
CA LEU A 57 17.54 19.68 8.65
C LEU A 57 18.03 18.59 7.69
N GLY A 58 17.33 18.44 6.57
CA GLY A 58 17.56 17.36 5.60
C GLY A 58 16.31 16.57 5.24
N ASN A 59 15.18 16.77 5.94
CA ASN A 59 13.90 16.18 5.55
C ASN A 59 13.26 16.93 4.37
N SER A 60 13.85 16.79 3.18
CA SER A 60 13.33 17.35 1.94
C SER A 60 12.32 16.42 1.27
N SER A 61 11.45 16.99 0.42
CA SER A 61 10.55 16.21 -0.44
C SER A 61 11.30 15.23 -1.35
N THR A 62 12.50 15.59 -1.81
CA THR A 62 13.37 14.72 -2.61
C THR A 62 13.86 13.52 -1.81
N ARG A 63 14.26 13.70 -0.54
CA ARG A 63 14.66 12.60 0.34
C ARG A 63 13.50 11.63 0.55
N LEU A 64 12.33 12.18 0.89
CA LEU A 64 11.09 11.42 1.07
C LEU A 64 10.76 10.58 -0.17
N TYR A 65 10.78 11.21 -1.35
CA TYR A 65 10.51 10.51 -2.61
C TYR A 65 11.46 9.33 -2.83
N ARG A 66 12.79 9.56 -2.71
CA ARG A 66 13.79 8.49 -2.89
C ARG A 66 13.56 7.34 -1.92
N LYS A 67 13.32 7.65 -0.65
CA LYS A 67 13.05 6.65 0.39
C LYS A 67 11.83 5.81 0.08
N LEU A 68 10.73 6.45 -0.35
CA LEU A 68 9.50 5.75 -0.72
C LEU A 68 9.70 4.89 -1.97
N SER A 69 10.46 5.36 -2.96
CA SER A 69 10.79 4.58 -4.16
C SER A 69 11.57 3.31 -3.81
N GLU A 70 12.58 3.42 -2.93
CA GLU A 70 13.36 2.27 -2.46
C GLU A 70 12.48 1.25 -1.71
N LEU A 71 11.62 1.72 -0.81
CA LEU A 71 10.68 0.86 -0.07
C LEU A 71 9.69 0.15 -1.02
N HIS A 72 9.14 0.88 -1.99
CA HIS A 72 8.22 0.33 -2.97
C HIS A 72 8.89 -0.73 -3.84
N TYR A 73 10.12 -0.47 -4.28
CA TYR A 73 10.91 -1.43 -5.05
C TYR A 73 11.18 -2.71 -4.24
N HIS A 74 11.55 -2.58 -2.96
CA HIS A 74 11.77 -3.73 -2.08
C HIS A 74 10.51 -4.59 -1.95
N GLU A 75 9.36 -4.00 -1.65
CA GLU A 75 8.08 -4.72 -1.53
C GLU A 75 7.63 -5.35 -2.85
N TYR A 76 7.94 -4.73 -3.97
CA TYR A 76 7.69 -5.32 -5.29
C TYR A 76 8.57 -6.55 -5.51
N MET A 77 9.87 -6.46 -5.24
CA MET A 77 10.80 -7.57 -5.39
C MET A 77 10.46 -8.75 -4.48
N GLU A 78 10.07 -8.51 -3.23
CA GLU A 78 9.59 -9.58 -2.33
C GLU A 78 8.35 -10.29 -2.88
N ARG A 79 7.41 -9.54 -3.47
CA ARG A 79 6.23 -10.13 -4.11
C ARG A 79 6.58 -10.96 -5.33
N VAL A 80 7.50 -10.48 -6.17
CA VAL A 80 8.01 -11.22 -7.33
C VAL A 80 8.71 -12.49 -6.89
N LEU A 81 9.61 -12.42 -5.91
CA LEU A 81 10.32 -13.59 -5.38
C LEU A 81 9.34 -14.63 -4.84
N LYS A 82 8.35 -14.21 -4.06
CA LYS A 82 7.31 -15.11 -3.54
C LYS A 82 6.52 -15.76 -4.67
N TRP A 83 6.17 -15.01 -5.71
CA TRP A 83 5.47 -15.54 -6.88
C TRP A 83 6.33 -16.56 -7.63
N VAL A 84 7.60 -16.24 -7.93
CA VAL A 84 8.55 -17.16 -8.59
C VAL A 84 8.73 -18.43 -7.77
N GLN A 85 8.86 -18.34 -6.45
CA GLN A 85 8.98 -19.51 -5.57
C GLN A 85 7.75 -20.43 -5.63
N VAL A 86 6.55 -19.86 -5.71
CA VAL A 86 5.31 -20.65 -5.87
C VAL A 86 5.30 -21.32 -7.23
N GLU A 87 5.67 -20.60 -8.29
CA GLU A 87 5.66 -21.12 -9.65
C GLU A 87 6.70 -22.24 -9.85
N LEU A 88 7.91 -22.08 -9.31
CA LEU A 88 8.95 -23.12 -9.34
C LEU A 88 8.52 -24.38 -8.60
N LYS A 89 7.85 -24.24 -7.45
CA LYS A 89 7.26 -25.37 -6.71
C LYS A 89 6.17 -26.06 -7.51
N ASN A 90 5.33 -25.30 -8.22
CA ASN A 90 4.27 -25.85 -9.08
C ASN A 90 4.85 -26.61 -10.29
N MET A 91 6.05 -26.25 -10.74
CA MET A 91 6.76 -26.90 -11.84
C MET A 91 7.62 -28.11 -11.41
N ASN A 92 7.59 -28.50 -10.12
CA ASN A 92 8.38 -29.61 -9.58
C ASN A 92 9.90 -29.45 -9.80
N ILE A 93 10.38 -28.20 -9.88
CA ILE A 93 11.80 -27.88 -9.97
C ILE A 93 12.28 -27.62 -8.55
N GLU A 94 12.85 -28.65 -7.92
CA GLU A 94 13.67 -28.47 -6.71
C GLU A 94 15.06 -27.98 -7.14
N LEU A 95 15.58 -26.96 -6.44
CA LEU A 95 16.97 -26.51 -6.57
C LEU A 95 17.90 -27.42 -5.75
#